data_AF-A0A812L411-F1
#
_entry.id   AF-A0A812L411-F1
#
_cell.length_a   1.000
_cell.length_b   1.000
_cell.length_c   1.000
_cell.angle_alpha   90.00
_cell.angle_beta   90.00
_cell.angle_gamma   90.00
#
_symmetry.space_group_name_H-M   'P 1'
#
loop_
_entity.id
_entity.type
_entity.pdbx_description
1 polymer ?
#
loop_
_entity_poly.entity_id
_entity_poly.type
_entity_poly.pdbx_seq_one_letter_code
_entity_poly.pdbx_strand_id
1 'polypeptide(L)'
;MGGSQSQDAPAAAASNGPTAQASSAVVKLNVYSPSGGQHAAYHSGVELYGGEYVFGGGDSSFSGVTVQRPRVPPPGSGWVFYQTVDIAPCRLSRDEALRVIQDIKSEFPASSYDLMARNCNHFADALCQRLCNQGIPSWVNRLAGLGNAVRSAVGGAAEPKAKAAKAEGAGGPAAVGLVARSVDGDLMNEVDWPSAGILNASESDPTEALRAGGVSSDADGAPEMLFLLPFISPVKLQKLVLEAQSLDSAPKALRLFANNPNLDMDDAAGGAATQEFSDVSWTSTGSMTTATIDVNFLKFQKLSFLAVYAKGDEDSGHPLNISKLCLIGKS
;
A
#
# COMPACT_ATOMS: atom_id res chain seq x y z
N MET A 1 -29.94 -36.63 -60.10
CA MET A 1 -29.09 -35.53 -60.61
C MET A 1 -29.48 -34.26 -59.88
N GLY A 2 -28.54 -33.63 -59.17
CA GLY A 2 -28.60 -32.25 -58.65
C GLY A 2 -29.67 -31.97 -57.59
N GLY A 3 -29.45 -31.20 -56.54
CA GLY A 3 -28.38 -30.25 -56.24
C GLY A 3 -28.95 -29.22 -55.26
N SER A 4 -28.17 -28.94 -54.22
CA SER A 4 -28.36 -27.99 -53.11
C SER A 4 -28.72 -26.55 -53.50
N GLN A 5 -29.39 -25.83 -52.59
CA GLN A 5 -29.04 -24.49 -52.02
C GLN A 5 -30.25 -23.99 -51.20
N SER A 6 -30.24 -23.95 -49.86
CA SER A 6 -29.58 -23.02 -48.92
C SER A 6 -29.94 -21.54 -49.14
N GLN A 7 -30.92 -21.05 -48.37
CA GLN A 7 -30.99 -19.64 -47.96
C GLN A 7 -31.23 -19.58 -46.45
N ASP A 8 -30.14 -19.37 -45.73
CA ASP A 8 -30.13 -18.96 -44.33
C ASP A 8 -30.52 -17.48 -44.25
N ALA A 9 -31.53 -17.17 -43.45
CA ALA A 9 -31.77 -15.83 -42.91
C ALA A 9 -31.62 -15.92 -41.38
N PRO A 10 -30.66 -15.23 -40.75
CA PRO A 10 -30.52 -15.29 -39.30
C PRO A 10 -31.57 -14.42 -38.63
N ALA A 11 -32.21 -15.00 -37.62
CA ALA A 11 -33.10 -14.32 -36.70
C ALA A 11 -32.34 -13.22 -35.95
N ALA A 12 -32.90 -12.00 -35.96
CA ALA A 12 -32.44 -10.89 -35.14
C ALA A 12 -32.76 -11.18 -33.66
N ALA A 13 -31.77 -11.69 -32.92
CA ALA A 13 -31.80 -11.75 -31.47
C ALA A 13 -31.30 -10.41 -30.93
N ALA A 14 -32.23 -9.56 -30.51
CA ALA A 14 -31.94 -8.45 -29.61
C ALA A 14 -31.61 -9.03 -28.23
N SER A 15 -30.36 -8.91 -27.80
CA SER A 15 -29.98 -9.07 -26.39
C SER A 15 -29.14 -7.86 -25.96
N ASN A 16 -29.83 -6.77 -25.65
CA ASN A 16 -29.26 -5.72 -24.79
C ASN A 16 -29.17 -6.29 -23.37
N GLY A 17 -28.08 -6.99 -23.08
CA GLY A 17 -27.64 -7.21 -21.71
C GLY A 17 -27.17 -5.86 -21.12
N PRO A 18 -27.35 -5.62 -19.81
CA PRO A 18 -26.81 -4.42 -19.20
C PRO A 18 -25.28 -4.50 -19.29
N THR A 19 -24.68 -3.63 -20.11
CA THR A 19 -23.25 -3.32 -19.98
C THR A 19 -23.04 -2.85 -18.55
N ALA A 20 -22.47 -3.72 -17.72
CA ALA A 20 -21.94 -3.35 -16.42
C ALA A 20 -20.99 -2.17 -16.66
N GLN A 21 -21.39 -1.01 -16.16
CA GLN A 21 -20.60 0.19 -16.26
C GLN A 21 -19.43 0.00 -15.30
N ALA A 22 -18.32 -0.56 -15.82
CA ALA A 22 -17.10 -0.73 -15.06
C ALA A 22 -16.73 0.63 -14.46
N SER A 23 -16.74 0.74 -13.13
CA SER A 23 -16.29 1.93 -12.43
C SER A 23 -14.80 2.09 -12.72
N SER A 24 -14.47 2.95 -13.68
CA SER A 24 -13.06 3.22 -14.01
C SER A 24 -12.42 3.94 -12.82
N ALA A 25 -11.58 3.23 -12.06
CA ALA A 25 -10.81 3.83 -10.98
C ALA A 25 -10.05 5.06 -11.50
N VAL A 26 -10.11 6.17 -10.77
CA VAL A 26 -9.42 7.41 -11.16
C VAL A 26 -7.99 7.36 -10.61
N VAL A 27 -6.99 7.57 -11.47
CA VAL A 27 -5.61 7.80 -11.05
C VAL A 27 -5.54 9.19 -10.44
N LYS A 28 -5.12 9.27 -9.17
CA LYS A 28 -5.00 10.54 -8.45
C LYS A 28 -3.56 10.83 -8.11
N LEU A 29 -3.23 12.10 -7.94
CA LEU A 29 -1.94 12.58 -7.49
C LEU A 29 -2.12 13.32 -6.17
N ASN A 30 -1.59 12.77 -5.09
CA ASN A 30 -1.53 13.45 -3.81
C ASN A 30 -0.27 14.31 -3.76
N VAL A 31 -0.44 15.59 -3.45
CA VAL A 31 0.62 16.60 -3.46
C VAL A 31 0.84 17.10 -2.04
N TYR A 32 2.10 17.26 -1.66
CA TYR A 32 2.51 17.72 -0.35
C TYR A 32 3.45 18.93 -0.47
N SER A 33 3.24 19.91 0.39
CA SER A 33 4.07 21.11 0.51
C SER A 33 5.05 20.99 1.67
N PRO A 34 6.25 21.60 1.59
CA PRO A 34 7.19 21.61 2.69
C PRO A 34 6.70 22.52 3.84
N SER A 35 6.86 22.07 5.08
CA SER A 35 6.59 22.86 6.29
C SER A 35 7.53 24.05 6.38
N GLY A 36 7.00 25.26 6.57
CA GLY A 36 7.79 26.45 6.87
C GLY A 36 8.15 27.38 5.70
N GLY A 37 7.65 27.09 4.49
CA GLY A 37 7.64 28.04 3.36
C GLY A 37 8.95 28.26 2.62
N GLN A 38 9.11 27.63 1.45
CA GLN A 38 9.41 28.18 0.12
C GLN A 38 9.15 27.04 -0.88
N HIS A 39 8.40 27.30 -1.96
CA HIS A 39 7.91 26.28 -2.92
C HIS A 39 8.98 25.85 -3.93
N ALA A 40 10.08 25.31 -3.45
CA ALA A 40 11.17 24.84 -4.29
C ALA A 40 10.69 23.62 -5.11
N ALA A 41 10.26 22.54 -4.46
CA ALA A 41 9.60 21.41 -5.11
C ALA A 41 8.49 20.87 -4.22
N TYR A 42 7.38 20.45 -4.81
CA TYR A 42 6.39 19.65 -4.10
C TYR A 42 6.87 18.21 -4.03
N HIS A 43 6.42 17.50 -3.00
CA HIS A 43 6.45 16.05 -2.97
C HIS A 43 5.13 15.53 -3.51
N SER A 44 5.15 14.40 -4.22
CA SER A 44 3.92 13.79 -4.71
C SER A 44 3.96 12.26 -4.71
N GLY A 45 2.76 11.68 -4.62
CA GLY A 45 2.50 10.25 -4.69
C GLY A 45 1.29 9.98 -5.59
N VAL A 46 1.30 8.84 -6.28
CA VAL A 46 0.19 8.41 -7.15
C VAL A 46 -0.74 7.52 -6.34
N GLU A 47 -2.01 7.88 -6.23
CA GLU A 47 -3.05 7.09 -5.56
C GLU A 47 -3.86 6.31 -6.61
N LEU A 48 -3.95 4.99 -6.40
CA LEU A 48 -4.81 4.09 -7.17
C LEU A 48 -5.18 2.88 -6.29
N TYR A 49 -6.45 2.44 -6.36
CA TYR A 49 -6.97 1.30 -5.58
C TYR A 49 -6.69 1.39 -4.06
N GLY A 50 -6.78 2.59 -3.48
CA GLY A 50 -6.63 2.81 -2.04
C GLY A 50 -5.19 2.86 -1.53
N GLY A 51 -4.19 2.63 -2.38
CA GLY A 51 -2.76 2.78 -2.04
C GLY A 51 -2.15 4.01 -2.71
N GLU A 52 -1.28 4.73 -1.99
CA GLU A 52 -0.46 5.80 -2.55
C GLU A 52 0.99 5.33 -2.74
N TYR A 53 1.45 5.35 -3.99
CA TYR A 53 2.78 4.95 -4.40
C TYR A 53 3.71 6.15 -4.41
N VAL A 54 4.81 6.06 -3.67
CA VAL A 54 5.75 7.17 -3.46
C VAL A 54 7.17 6.68 -3.64
N PHE A 55 7.99 7.47 -4.35
CA PHE A 55 9.42 7.17 -4.50
C PHE A 55 10.28 8.00 -3.54
N GLY A 56 11.16 7.33 -2.80
CA GLY A 56 12.11 7.91 -1.85
C GLY A 56 13.52 7.34 -2.00
N GLY A 57 14.49 8.01 -1.37
CA GLY A 57 15.91 7.64 -1.41
C GLY A 57 16.36 6.75 -0.26
N GLY A 58 17.42 5.99 -0.49
CA GLY A 58 18.10 5.17 0.51
C GLY A 58 19.30 4.40 -0.07
N ASP A 59 20.15 3.83 0.79
CA ASP A 59 21.40 3.16 0.37
C ASP A 59 21.18 1.76 -0.25
N SER A 60 19.93 1.39 -0.49
CA SER A 60 19.53 0.06 -0.96
C SER A 60 19.46 -0.02 -2.49
N SER A 61 19.88 -1.16 -3.05
CA SER A 61 19.63 -1.50 -4.46
C SER A 61 18.21 -2.00 -4.73
N PHE A 62 17.42 -2.25 -3.68
CA PHE A 62 15.99 -2.57 -3.78
C PHE A 62 15.16 -1.33 -4.16
N SER A 63 13.92 -1.56 -4.59
CA SER A 63 12.96 -0.50 -4.95
C SER A 63 12.90 0.58 -3.85
N GLY A 64 13.00 1.84 -4.27
CA GLY A 64 12.75 3.01 -3.42
C GLY A 64 11.28 3.44 -3.43
N VAL A 65 10.43 2.70 -4.14
CA VAL A 65 9.00 2.95 -4.19
C VAL A 65 8.31 2.24 -3.04
N THR A 66 7.62 3.00 -2.21
CA THR A 66 6.84 2.54 -1.06
C THR A 66 5.35 2.72 -1.34
N VAL A 67 4.52 1.89 -0.73
CA VAL A 67 3.07 2.08 -0.70
C VAL A 67 2.70 2.59 0.68
N GLN A 68 1.95 3.67 0.74
CA GLN A 68 1.48 4.26 1.97
C GLN A 68 -0.01 4.59 1.90
N ARG A 69 -0.57 4.92 3.06
CA ARG A 69 -1.94 5.43 3.15
C ARG A 69 -2.06 6.76 2.39
N PRO A 70 -3.11 6.94 1.57
CA PRO A 70 -3.29 8.18 0.84
C PRO A 70 -3.35 9.41 1.74
N ARG A 71 -2.71 10.49 1.30
CA ARG A 71 -2.72 11.82 1.94
C ARG A 71 -2.00 11.89 3.29
N VAL A 72 -1.24 10.84 3.63
CA VAL A 72 -0.40 10.80 4.82
C VAL A 72 1.04 11.09 4.42
N PRO A 73 1.63 12.20 4.90
CA PRO A 73 3.03 12.49 4.61
C PRO A 73 3.94 11.48 5.34
N PRO A 74 5.13 11.14 4.79
CA PRO A 74 6.08 10.30 5.49
C PRO A 74 6.43 10.86 6.88
N PRO A 75 6.42 10.08 7.97
CA PRO A 75 6.70 10.56 9.31
C PRO A 75 8.05 11.28 9.42
N GLY A 76 8.09 12.43 10.12
CA GLY A 76 9.31 13.21 10.34
C GLY A 76 9.87 13.94 9.10
N SER A 77 9.21 13.87 7.95
CA SER A 77 9.70 14.43 6.68
C SER A 77 9.51 15.94 6.52
N GLY A 78 8.69 16.57 7.36
CA GLY A 78 8.29 17.97 7.21
C GLY A 78 7.34 18.22 6.04
N TRP A 79 6.84 17.20 5.35
CA TRP A 79 5.80 17.35 4.33
C TRP A 79 4.41 17.51 4.97
N VAL A 80 3.59 18.39 4.40
CA VAL A 80 2.19 18.61 4.78
C VAL A 80 1.33 18.38 3.55
N PHE A 81 0.26 17.60 3.70
CA PHE A 81 -0.70 17.38 2.62
C PHE A 81 -1.24 18.71 2.11
N TYR A 82 -1.16 18.90 0.79
CA TYR A 82 -1.58 20.13 0.14
C TYR A 82 -2.91 19.92 -0.59
N GLN A 83 -2.97 18.97 -1.53
CA GLN A 83 -4.19 18.63 -2.25
C GLN A 83 -4.08 17.30 -2.99
N THR A 84 -5.22 16.76 -3.40
CA THR A 84 -5.33 15.68 -4.38
C THR A 84 -5.69 16.28 -5.74
N VAL A 85 -5.04 15.82 -6.81
CA VAL A 85 -5.37 16.15 -8.19
C VAL A 85 -5.82 14.88 -8.90
N ASP A 86 -7.05 14.86 -9.42
CA ASP A 86 -7.49 13.78 -10.30
C ASP A 86 -6.77 13.92 -11.64
N ILE A 87 -5.98 12.92 -12.02
CA ILE A 87 -5.17 12.96 -13.24
C ILE A 87 -6.03 12.53 -14.43
N ALA A 88 -6.51 11.29 -14.39
CA ALA A 88 -7.39 10.73 -15.41
C ALA A 88 -7.97 9.38 -14.96
N PRO A 89 -9.08 8.93 -15.57
CA PRO A 89 -9.53 7.55 -15.42
C PRO A 89 -8.46 6.54 -15.84
N CYS A 90 -8.23 5.53 -15.02
CA CYS A 90 -7.44 4.37 -15.39
C CYS A 90 -8.25 3.50 -16.36
N ARG A 91 -7.67 3.21 -17.53
CA ARG A 91 -8.31 2.38 -18.58
C ARG A 91 -7.81 0.94 -18.58
N LEU A 92 -6.84 0.64 -17.73
CA LEU A 92 -6.33 -0.71 -17.51
C LEU A 92 -7.29 -1.45 -16.58
N SER A 93 -7.38 -2.77 -16.77
CA SER A 93 -7.94 -3.61 -15.71
C SER A 93 -7.07 -3.52 -14.45
N ARG A 94 -7.63 -3.94 -13.31
CA ARG A 94 -6.91 -3.92 -12.04
C ARG A 94 -5.58 -4.68 -12.11
N ASP A 95 -5.60 -5.90 -12.66
CA ASP A 95 -4.41 -6.73 -12.80
C ASP A 95 -3.36 -6.10 -13.71
N GLU A 96 -3.78 -5.48 -14.82
CA GLU A 96 -2.88 -4.78 -15.72
C GLU A 96 -2.24 -3.55 -15.04
N ALA A 97 -3.03 -2.79 -14.28
CA ALA A 97 -2.53 -1.65 -13.53
C ALA A 97 -1.54 -2.05 -12.43
N LEU A 98 -1.82 -3.15 -11.70
CA LEU A 98 -0.91 -3.69 -10.69
C LEU A 98 0.41 -4.18 -11.31
N ARG A 99 0.37 -4.85 -12.47
CA ARG A 99 1.58 -5.23 -13.22
C ARG A 99 2.40 -4.01 -13.63
N VAL A 100 1.76 -2.95 -14.14
CA VAL A 100 2.43 -1.69 -14.48
C VAL A 100 3.14 -1.08 -13.27
N ILE A 101 2.48 -1.08 -12.11
CA ILE A 101 3.06 -0.61 -10.85
C ILE A 101 4.29 -1.45 -10.49
N GLN A 102 4.21 -2.77 -10.59
CA GLN A 102 5.31 -3.66 -10.24
C GLN A 102 6.52 -3.49 -11.17
N ASP A 103 6.26 -3.38 -12.48
CA ASP A 103 7.31 -3.15 -13.47
C ASP A 103 8.06 -1.85 -13.19
N ILE A 104 7.34 -0.75 -12.94
CA ILE A 104 7.99 0.54 -12.70
C ILE A 104 8.73 0.59 -11.36
N LYS A 105 8.28 -0.13 -10.31
CA LYS A 105 9.02 -0.22 -9.04
C LYS A 105 10.46 -0.71 -9.26
N SER A 106 10.64 -1.71 -10.13
CA SER A 106 11.96 -2.27 -10.44
C SER A 106 12.90 -1.25 -11.12
N GLU A 107 12.34 -0.27 -11.83
CA GLU A 107 13.09 0.79 -12.49
C GLU A 107 13.51 1.91 -11.53
N PHE A 108 12.91 2.01 -10.35
CA PHE A 108 13.16 3.08 -9.37
C PHE A 108 13.77 2.53 -8.07
N PRO A 109 15.03 2.02 -8.09
CA PRO A 109 15.71 1.60 -6.86
C PRO A 109 16.04 2.79 -5.97
N ALA A 110 16.05 2.57 -4.65
CA ALA A 110 16.27 3.61 -3.63
C ALA A 110 17.59 4.35 -3.83
N SER A 111 18.64 3.62 -4.25
CA SER A 111 19.97 4.15 -4.55
C SER A 111 20.01 5.09 -5.76
N SER A 112 18.98 5.09 -6.61
CA SER A 112 18.87 5.97 -7.78
C SER A 112 18.22 7.32 -7.48
N TYR A 113 17.73 7.54 -6.25
CA TYR A 113 17.03 8.76 -5.91
C TYR A 113 17.96 9.98 -5.99
N ASP A 114 17.56 10.96 -6.79
CA ASP A 114 18.22 12.25 -6.93
C ASP A 114 17.19 13.37 -6.87
N LEU A 115 17.41 14.34 -5.97
CA LEU A 115 16.46 15.44 -5.72
C LEU A 115 16.10 16.25 -6.98
N MET A 116 17.01 16.35 -7.95
CA MET A 116 16.84 17.20 -9.13
C MET A 116 16.47 16.41 -10.39
N ALA A 117 17.07 15.23 -10.59
CA ALA A 117 17.01 14.47 -11.84
C ALA A 117 16.18 13.18 -11.75
N ARG A 118 15.91 12.67 -10.54
CA ARG A 118 15.18 11.41 -10.33
C ARG A 118 14.55 11.39 -8.93
N ASN A 119 13.52 12.21 -8.74
CA ASN A 119 12.81 12.37 -7.46
C ASN A 119 11.39 11.78 -7.53
N CYS A 120 10.64 11.90 -6.42
CA CYS A 120 9.23 11.47 -6.32
C CYS A 120 8.34 11.94 -7.47
N ASN A 121 8.53 13.14 -7.99
CA ASN A 121 7.71 13.68 -9.07
C ASN A 121 8.02 13.05 -10.44
N HIS A 122 9.28 12.64 -10.67
CA HIS A 122 9.65 11.93 -11.90
C HIS A 122 9.03 10.52 -11.91
N PHE A 123 9.03 9.88 -10.74
CA PHE A 123 8.32 8.61 -10.55
C PHE A 123 6.82 8.79 -10.77
N ALA A 124 6.20 9.78 -10.12
CA ALA A 124 4.77 10.02 -10.24
C ALA A 124 4.36 10.33 -11.68
N ASP A 125 5.15 11.12 -12.41
CA ASP A 125 4.94 11.38 -13.83
C ASP A 125 5.01 10.11 -14.68
N ALA A 126 6.06 9.31 -14.50
CA ALA A 126 6.24 8.07 -15.25
C ALA A 126 5.14 7.04 -14.96
N LEU A 127 4.69 6.94 -13.71
CA LEU A 127 3.60 6.05 -13.31
C LEU A 127 2.25 6.51 -13.88
N CYS A 128 1.92 7.81 -13.79
CA CYS A 128 0.71 8.37 -14.40
C CYS A 128 0.70 8.16 -15.92
N GLN A 129 1.84 8.34 -16.59
CA GLN A 129 1.95 8.07 -18.03
C GLN A 129 1.63 6.61 -18.37
N ARG A 130 2.10 5.64 -17.58
CA ARG A 130 1.80 4.22 -17.84
C ARG A 130 0.37 3.82 -17.50
N LEU A 131 -0.20 4.37 -16.43
CA LEU A 131 -1.54 4.00 -15.95
C LEU A 131 -2.68 4.65 -16.74
N CYS A 132 -2.48 5.88 -17.22
CA CYS A 132 -3.56 6.67 -17.83
C CYS A 132 -3.13 7.55 -19.01
N ASN A 133 -1.88 7.41 -19.48
CA ASN A 133 -1.33 8.17 -20.60
C ASN A 133 -1.43 9.70 -20.40
N GLN A 134 -1.31 10.15 -19.16
CA GLN A 134 -1.28 11.57 -18.76
C GLN A 134 -0.12 11.80 -17.79
N GLY A 135 0.58 12.93 -17.94
CA GLY A 135 1.62 13.35 -17.00
C GLY A 135 1.04 14.09 -15.80
N ILE A 136 1.89 14.35 -14.80
CA ILE A 136 1.51 15.18 -13.66
C ILE A 136 1.48 16.67 -14.03
N PRO A 137 0.74 17.52 -13.30
CA PRO A 137 0.74 18.96 -13.56
C PRO A 137 2.15 19.56 -13.44
N SER A 138 2.56 20.36 -14.42
CA SER A 138 3.91 20.94 -14.50
C SER A 138 4.30 21.81 -13.29
N TRP A 139 3.33 22.36 -12.57
CA TRP A 139 3.56 23.15 -11.36
C TRP A 139 4.07 22.33 -10.16
N VAL A 140 3.86 21.00 -10.17
CA VAL A 140 4.29 20.09 -9.10
C VAL A 140 5.81 19.92 -9.09
N ASN A 141 6.45 19.86 -10.27
CA ASN A 141 7.88 19.58 -10.43
C ASN A 141 8.68 20.72 -11.08
N ARG A 142 8.44 21.98 -10.68
CA ARG A 142 9.04 23.17 -11.34
C ARG A 142 10.57 23.22 -11.30
N LEU A 143 11.23 22.66 -10.29
CA LEU A 143 12.71 22.70 -10.18
C LEU A 143 13.45 21.73 -11.10
N ALA A 144 12.88 20.57 -11.40
CA ALA A 144 13.49 19.62 -12.34
C ALA A 144 13.64 20.24 -13.74
N GLY A 145 12.69 21.10 -14.14
CA GLY A 145 12.74 21.84 -15.41
C GLY A 145 13.85 22.90 -15.48
N LEU A 146 14.17 23.58 -14.36
CA LEU A 146 15.26 24.57 -14.33
C LEU A 146 16.65 23.93 -14.44
N GLY A 147 16.85 22.74 -13.85
CA GLY A 147 18.14 22.02 -13.88
C GLY A 147 18.58 21.63 -15.30
N ASN A 148 17.64 21.21 -16.16
CA ASN A 148 17.93 20.85 -17.55
C ASN A 148 18.24 22.05 -18.46
N ALA A 149 17.63 23.21 -18.20
CA ALA A 149 17.89 24.44 -18.94
C ALA A 149 19.29 25.01 -18.64
N VAL A 150 19.73 24.94 -17.37
CA VAL A 150 21.09 25.38 -16.98
C VAL A 150 22.16 24.39 -17.49
N ARG A 151 21.87 23.08 -17.48
CA ARG A 151 22.77 22.04 -18.00
C ARG A 151 22.94 22.09 -19.53
N SER A 152 21.93 22.54 -20.26
CA SER A 152 22.02 22.71 -21.72
C SER A 152 22.70 24.03 -22.13
N ALA A 153 22.75 25.02 -21.24
CA ALA A 153 23.41 26.31 -21.48
C ALA A 153 24.92 26.29 -21.14
N VAL A 154 25.37 25.35 -20.30
CA VAL A 154 26.78 25.22 -19.89
C VAL A 154 27.34 23.93 -20.48
N GLY A 155 27.91 24.02 -21.68
CA GLY A 155 28.71 22.95 -22.26
C GLY A 155 29.93 22.63 -21.40
N GLY A 156 30.00 21.39 -20.91
CA GLY A 156 31.23 20.69 -20.50
C GLY A 156 32.13 21.38 -19.46
N ALA A 157 31.91 21.11 -18.18
CA ALA A 157 32.97 21.08 -17.18
C ALA A 157 32.59 20.13 -16.04
N ALA A 158 33.59 19.38 -15.54
CA ALA A 158 33.45 18.35 -14.51
C ALA A 158 32.73 18.83 -13.25
N GLU A 159 31.90 17.94 -12.70
CA GLU A 159 31.09 18.16 -11.49
C GLU A 159 31.96 18.46 -10.26
N PRO A 160 31.61 19.46 -9.45
CA PRO A 160 31.98 19.44 -8.05
C PRO A 160 31.03 18.45 -7.34
N LYS A 161 31.60 17.37 -6.79
CA LYS A 161 30.90 16.49 -5.83
C LYS A 161 30.39 17.33 -4.65
N ALA A 162 29.12 17.71 -4.69
CA ALA A 162 28.43 18.23 -3.53
C ALA A 162 28.30 17.08 -2.52
N LYS A 163 28.93 17.24 -1.34
CA LYS A 163 28.79 16.29 -0.24
C LYS A 163 27.31 16.23 0.16
N ALA A 164 26.79 15.01 0.18
CA ALA A 164 25.52 14.69 0.81
C ALA A 164 25.47 15.33 2.20
N ALA A 165 24.49 16.20 2.43
CA ALA A 165 24.10 16.56 3.77
C ALA A 165 23.50 15.31 4.40
N LYS A 166 24.30 14.64 5.25
CA LYS A 166 23.83 13.59 6.15
C LYS A 166 22.69 14.16 7.00
N ALA A 167 21.51 13.56 6.88
CA ALA A 167 20.58 13.53 8.00
C ALA A 167 21.02 12.37 8.92
N GLU A 168 22.03 12.63 9.75
CA GLU A 168 22.31 11.79 10.93
C GLU A 168 21.41 12.26 12.09
N GLY A 169 20.83 11.29 12.80
CA GLY A 169 19.67 11.48 13.66
C GLY A 169 19.87 12.16 15.01
N ALA A 170 18.74 12.39 15.68
CA ALA A 170 18.54 12.63 17.10
C ALA A 170 17.02 12.63 17.35
N GLY A 171 16.43 12.05 18.39
CA GLY A 171 16.97 11.37 19.56
C GLY A 171 15.85 10.61 20.25
N GLY A 172 16.21 9.57 21.02
CA GLY A 172 15.27 8.96 21.96
C GLY A 172 14.94 9.93 23.10
N PRO A 173 13.75 9.85 23.70
CA PRO A 173 13.53 10.48 24.99
C PRO A 173 14.16 9.64 26.09
N ALA A 174 14.78 10.34 27.03
CA ALA A 174 15.35 9.80 28.25
C ALA A 174 14.31 9.01 29.06
N ALA A 175 14.79 7.94 29.69
CA ALA A 175 14.05 7.12 30.63
C ALA A 175 13.47 7.96 31.78
N VAL A 176 12.15 7.85 31.97
CA VAL A 176 11.52 8.06 33.29
C VAL A 176 10.90 6.72 33.66
N GLY A 177 11.47 6.12 34.71
CA GLY A 177 11.19 4.75 35.10
C GLY A 177 9.74 4.53 35.55
N LEU A 178 9.18 3.41 35.10
CA LEU A 178 8.20 2.65 35.86
C LEU A 178 8.51 1.16 35.64
N VAL A 179 8.86 0.47 36.71
CA VAL A 179 9.08 -0.98 36.68
C VAL A 179 7.70 -1.64 36.59
N ALA A 180 7.20 -1.86 35.38
CA ALA A 180 5.97 -2.61 35.15
C ALA A 180 6.28 -4.10 34.97
N ARG A 181 5.75 -4.91 35.87
CA ARG A 181 5.83 -6.38 35.82
C ARG A 181 5.16 -6.84 34.51
N SER A 182 5.90 -7.61 33.72
CA SER A 182 5.54 -8.03 32.38
C SER A 182 4.37 -9.04 32.38
N VAL A 183 3.17 -8.54 32.07
CA VAL A 183 2.03 -9.33 31.59
C VAL A 183 2.00 -9.17 30.08
N ASP A 184 1.73 -10.24 29.33
CA ASP A 184 1.52 -10.13 27.88
C ASP A 184 0.36 -9.14 27.64
N GLY A 185 0.61 -8.09 26.85
CA GLY A 185 -0.26 -6.92 26.72
C GLY A 185 -0.75 -6.72 25.28
N ASP A 186 -1.81 -5.92 25.17
CA ASP A 186 -2.36 -5.48 23.88
C ASP A 186 -1.42 -4.45 23.21
N LEU A 187 -0.90 -4.82 22.05
CA LEU A 187 0.02 -4.01 21.24
C LEU A 187 -0.71 -3.06 20.27
N MET A 188 -2.05 -3.06 20.24
CA MET A 188 -2.80 -2.17 19.34
C MET A 188 -2.56 -0.68 19.62
N ASN A 189 -2.14 -0.32 20.84
CA ASN A 189 -1.72 1.04 21.20
C ASN A 189 -0.31 1.40 20.72
N GLU A 190 0.51 0.41 20.38
CA GLU A 190 1.88 0.59 19.89
C GLU A 190 1.91 0.74 18.36
N VAL A 191 0.79 0.51 17.68
CA VAL A 191 0.66 0.69 16.22
C VAL A 191 0.63 2.19 15.89
N ASP A 192 1.46 2.60 14.93
CA ASP A 192 1.44 3.95 14.36
C ASP A 192 0.29 4.06 13.35
N TRP A 193 -0.92 4.20 13.88
CA TRP A 193 -2.16 4.24 13.09
C TRP A 193 -2.22 5.29 11.98
N PRO A 194 -1.68 6.52 12.16
CA PRO A 194 -1.55 7.47 11.06
C PRO A 194 -0.83 6.89 9.84
N SER A 195 0.19 6.04 10.04
CA SER A 195 0.99 5.42 9.00
C SER A 195 0.50 4.02 8.59
N ALA A 196 -0.52 3.49 9.27
CA ALA A 196 -1.07 2.18 8.97
C ALA A 196 -1.94 2.21 7.70
N GLY A 197 -2.04 1.09 7.01
CA GLY A 197 -2.85 0.93 5.81
C GLY A 197 -3.49 -0.45 5.72
N ILE A 198 -4.60 -0.54 4.98
CA ILE A 198 -5.23 -1.81 4.64
C ILE A 198 -5.54 -1.76 3.15
N LEU A 199 -4.95 -2.68 2.39
CA LEU A 199 -5.19 -2.81 0.95
C LEU A 199 -6.36 -3.77 0.68
N ASN A 200 -7.07 -3.52 -0.43
CA ASN A 200 -8.26 -4.25 -0.88
C ASN A 200 -9.46 -4.18 0.08
N ALA A 201 -9.54 -3.14 0.92
CA ALA A 201 -10.72 -2.88 1.74
C ALA A 201 -11.76 -2.06 0.96
N SER A 202 -13.04 -2.32 1.25
CA SER A 202 -14.19 -1.64 0.64
C SER A 202 -14.45 -0.25 1.24
N GLU A 203 -14.00 -0.02 2.47
CA GLU A 203 -14.25 1.18 3.24
C GLU A 203 -13.36 2.35 2.78
N SER A 204 -13.89 3.58 2.87
CA SER A 204 -13.13 4.79 2.49
C SER A 204 -11.97 5.10 3.44
N ASP A 205 -12.12 4.72 4.71
CA ASP A 205 -11.06 4.76 5.71
C ASP A 205 -10.95 3.39 6.39
N PRO A 206 -10.18 2.46 5.80
CA PRO A 206 -10.13 1.08 6.29
C PRO A 206 -9.58 0.94 7.71
N THR A 207 -8.57 1.74 8.09
CA THR A 207 -7.97 1.62 9.42
C THR A 207 -8.86 2.18 10.52
N GLU A 208 -9.61 3.25 10.23
CA GLU A 208 -10.64 3.74 11.16
C GLU A 208 -11.79 2.73 11.29
N ALA A 209 -12.24 2.16 10.16
CA ALA A 209 -13.28 1.12 10.15
C ALA A 209 -12.89 -0.10 10.99
N LEU A 210 -11.67 -0.62 10.80
CA LEU A 210 -11.13 -1.73 11.60
C LEU A 210 -11.15 -1.40 13.11
N ARG A 211 -10.84 -0.17 13.49
CA ARG A 211 -10.86 0.28 14.89
C ARG A 211 -12.27 0.53 15.44
N ALA A 212 -13.24 0.81 14.58
CA ALA A 212 -14.60 1.16 14.95
C ALA A 212 -15.57 -0.04 14.98
N GLY A 213 -15.22 -1.16 14.34
CA GLY A 213 -16.07 -2.35 14.36
C GLY A 213 -15.89 -3.33 13.20
N GLY A 214 -14.93 -3.10 12.30
CA GLY A 214 -14.52 -4.07 11.30
C GLY A 214 -14.22 -3.46 9.95
N VAL A 215 -13.55 -4.25 9.11
CA VAL A 215 -13.22 -3.93 7.72
C VAL A 215 -13.55 -5.13 6.85
N SER A 216 -14.02 -4.87 5.63
CA SER A 216 -14.38 -5.90 4.67
C SER A 216 -13.62 -5.72 3.36
N SER A 217 -13.28 -6.82 2.71
CA SER A 217 -12.65 -6.77 1.39
C SER A 217 -13.63 -6.21 0.36
N ASP A 218 -13.07 -5.74 -0.75
CA ASP A 218 -13.85 -5.42 -1.96
C ASP A 218 -14.72 -6.64 -2.36
N ALA A 219 -15.99 -6.39 -2.67
CA ALA A 219 -16.96 -7.42 -3.05
C ALA A 219 -16.82 -7.85 -4.52
N ASP A 220 -16.20 -7.01 -5.35
CA ASP A 220 -15.97 -7.28 -6.78
C ASP A 220 -14.61 -7.98 -7.02
N GLY A 221 -13.81 -8.18 -5.98
CA GLY A 221 -12.48 -8.78 -6.02
C GLY A 221 -12.36 -10.13 -5.29
N ALA A 222 -11.14 -10.67 -5.27
CA ALA A 222 -10.84 -11.83 -4.45
C ALA A 222 -10.99 -11.49 -2.94
N PRO A 223 -11.44 -12.45 -2.10
CA PRO A 223 -11.64 -12.25 -0.67
C PRO A 223 -10.31 -12.22 0.09
N GLU A 224 -9.48 -11.20 -0.18
CA GLU A 224 -8.15 -11.03 0.41
C GLU A 224 -7.94 -9.60 0.89
N MET A 225 -7.12 -9.41 1.93
CA MET A 225 -6.74 -8.09 2.43
C MET A 225 -5.30 -8.12 2.94
N LEU A 226 -4.60 -7.00 2.80
CA LEU A 226 -3.25 -6.81 3.34
C LEU A 226 -3.24 -5.66 4.34
N PHE A 227 -2.95 -5.96 5.60
CA PHE A 227 -2.78 -5.00 6.68
C PHE A 227 -1.31 -4.64 6.80
N LEU A 228 -0.99 -3.34 6.78
CA LEU A 228 0.35 -2.77 6.88
C LEU A 228 0.43 -1.98 8.19
N LEU A 229 1.11 -2.55 9.19
CA LEU A 229 1.06 -2.09 10.59
C LEU A 229 2.48 -1.71 11.07
N PRO A 230 2.90 -0.45 10.89
CA PRO A 230 4.09 0.07 11.54
C PRO A 230 3.87 0.20 13.06
N PHE A 231 4.91 0.00 13.85
CA PHE A 231 4.90 0.24 15.30
C PHE A 231 5.70 1.50 15.66
N ILE A 232 5.22 2.24 16.66
CA ILE A 232 5.87 3.45 17.21
C ILE A 232 7.24 3.09 17.80
N SER A 233 7.33 1.93 18.44
CA SER A 233 8.58 1.36 18.96
C SER A 233 8.66 -0.14 18.65
N PRO A 234 9.87 -0.73 18.56
CA PRO A 234 9.99 -2.16 18.25
C PRO A 234 9.37 -3.03 19.34
N VAL A 235 8.41 -3.88 18.97
CA VAL A 235 7.68 -4.77 19.90
C VAL A 235 8.08 -6.24 19.72
N LYS A 236 7.63 -7.08 20.65
CA LYS A 236 7.70 -8.54 20.61
C LYS A 236 6.30 -9.11 20.41
N LEU A 237 5.98 -9.60 19.22
CA LEU A 237 4.70 -10.24 18.96
C LEU A 237 4.72 -11.70 19.45
N GLN A 238 3.66 -12.11 20.13
CA GLN A 238 3.47 -13.49 20.60
C GLN A 238 2.23 -14.13 19.99
N LYS A 239 1.13 -13.38 19.87
CA LYS A 239 -0.12 -13.88 19.30
C LYS A 239 -0.84 -12.82 18.48
N LEU A 240 -1.63 -13.30 17.54
CA LEU A 240 -2.58 -12.54 16.76
C LEU A 240 -3.98 -13.09 17.08
N VAL A 241 -4.93 -12.22 17.41
CA VAL A 241 -6.34 -12.61 17.63
C VAL A 241 -7.18 -11.89 16.60
N LEU A 242 -7.99 -12.65 15.87
CA LEU A 242 -8.91 -12.16 14.85
C LEU A 242 -10.34 -12.48 15.25
N GLU A 243 -11.26 -11.54 15.02
CA GLU A 243 -12.70 -11.77 15.10
C GLU A 243 -13.34 -11.48 13.73
N ALA A 244 -14.35 -12.25 13.36
CA ALA A 244 -15.11 -12.10 12.12
C ALA A 244 -16.60 -12.39 12.36
N GLN A 245 -17.46 -11.78 11.54
CA GLN A 245 -18.93 -11.91 11.66
C GLN A 245 -19.43 -13.34 11.43
N SER A 246 -18.81 -14.09 10.52
CA SER A 246 -19.18 -15.46 10.19
C SER A 246 -17.96 -16.26 9.74
N LEU A 247 -18.07 -17.60 9.75
CA LEU A 247 -17.03 -18.50 9.25
C LEU A 247 -16.82 -18.40 7.73
N ASP A 248 -17.85 -17.96 7.00
CA ASP A 248 -17.82 -17.85 5.53
C ASP A 248 -17.08 -16.59 5.07
N SER A 249 -17.13 -15.52 5.88
CA SER A 249 -16.37 -14.28 5.67
C SER A 249 -15.02 -14.28 6.41
N ALA A 250 -14.70 -15.31 7.19
CA ALA A 250 -13.46 -15.37 7.96
C ALA A 250 -12.26 -15.80 7.10
N PRO A 251 -11.04 -15.27 7.35
CA PRO A 251 -9.86 -15.71 6.64
C PRO A 251 -9.54 -17.19 6.89
N LYS A 252 -9.26 -17.93 5.82
CA LYS A 252 -8.83 -19.33 5.86
C LYS A 252 -7.32 -19.48 5.94
N ALA A 253 -6.58 -18.53 5.35
CA ALA A 253 -5.13 -18.51 5.36
C ALA A 253 -4.59 -17.15 5.79
N LEU A 254 -3.44 -17.17 6.47
CA LEU A 254 -2.71 -15.98 6.90
C LEU A 254 -1.24 -16.09 6.55
N ARG A 255 -0.66 -14.99 6.08
CA ARG A 255 0.79 -14.86 5.84
C ARG A 255 1.28 -13.62 6.58
N LEU A 256 2.28 -13.80 7.43
CA LEU A 256 2.85 -12.76 8.29
C LEU A 256 4.25 -12.39 7.80
N PHE A 257 4.52 -11.09 7.72
CA PHE A 257 5.79 -10.55 7.28
C PHE A 257 6.34 -9.59 8.34
N ALA A 258 7.49 -9.92 8.91
CA ALA A 258 8.17 -9.07 9.89
C ALA A 258 9.12 -8.11 9.19
N ASN A 259 9.04 -6.82 9.52
CA ASN A 259 9.97 -5.78 9.09
C ASN A 259 10.13 -5.67 7.56
N ASN A 260 9.06 -5.95 6.82
CA ASN A 260 9.01 -5.80 5.37
C ASN A 260 7.94 -4.76 4.97
N PRO A 261 8.26 -3.46 4.99
CA PRO A 261 7.29 -2.39 4.74
C PRO A 261 6.93 -2.20 3.25
N ASN A 262 7.72 -2.76 2.33
CA ASN A 262 7.55 -2.56 0.89
C ASN A 262 6.79 -3.73 0.26
N LEU A 263 5.69 -4.14 0.88
CA LEU A 263 4.89 -5.30 0.46
C LEU A 263 3.57 -4.81 -0.17
N ASP A 264 3.23 -5.32 -1.35
CA ASP A 264 1.89 -5.19 -1.94
C ASP A 264 1.12 -6.52 -1.96
N MET A 265 -0.06 -6.56 -2.58
CA MET A 265 -0.91 -7.75 -2.62
C MET A 265 -0.25 -8.93 -3.33
N ASP A 266 0.46 -8.69 -4.43
CA ASP A 266 1.10 -9.75 -5.22
C ASP A 266 2.32 -10.30 -4.48
N ASP A 267 3.16 -9.42 -3.93
CA ASP A 267 4.29 -9.80 -3.09
C ASP A 267 3.82 -10.57 -1.86
N ALA A 268 2.69 -10.16 -1.26
CA ALA A 268 2.10 -10.83 -0.12
C ALA A 268 1.50 -12.20 -0.47
N ALA A 269 0.90 -12.35 -1.65
CA ALA A 269 0.30 -13.59 -2.11
C ALA A 269 1.34 -14.64 -2.56
N GLY A 270 2.44 -14.21 -3.20
CA GLY A 270 3.46 -15.10 -3.77
C GLY A 270 4.82 -15.11 -3.08
N GLY A 271 5.13 -14.13 -2.25
CA GLY A 271 6.45 -13.93 -1.66
C GLY A 271 6.78 -14.87 -0.50
N ALA A 272 7.99 -14.72 0.07
CA ALA A 272 8.44 -15.52 1.20
C ALA A 272 7.94 -14.91 2.54
N ALA A 273 6.90 -15.51 3.11
CA ALA A 273 6.37 -15.10 4.41
C ALA A 273 7.34 -15.42 5.55
N THR A 274 7.38 -14.56 6.58
CA THR A 274 8.12 -14.85 7.82
C THR A 274 7.50 -16.05 8.53
N GLN A 275 6.17 -16.11 8.54
CA GLN A 275 5.39 -17.26 9.00
C GLN A 275 4.07 -17.32 8.24
N GLU A 276 3.63 -18.52 7.91
CA GLU A 276 2.44 -18.78 7.11
C GLU A 276 1.56 -19.82 7.79
N PHE A 277 0.25 -19.63 7.67
CA PHE A 277 -0.80 -20.50 8.17
C PHE A 277 -1.77 -20.75 7.01
N SER A 278 -1.71 -21.95 6.44
CA SER A 278 -2.57 -22.31 5.30
C SER A 278 -3.99 -22.68 5.70
N ASP A 279 -4.21 -23.00 6.98
CA ASP A 279 -5.52 -23.33 7.54
C ASP A 279 -5.63 -22.73 8.96
N VAL A 280 -6.46 -21.68 9.09
CA VAL A 280 -6.71 -20.98 10.35
C VAL A 280 -7.91 -21.60 11.04
N SER A 281 -7.71 -22.09 12.25
CA SER A 281 -8.79 -22.64 13.07
C SER A 281 -9.61 -21.54 13.74
N TRP A 282 -10.92 -21.53 13.47
CA TRP A 282 -11.88 -20.60 14.06
C TRP A 282 -12.78 -21.29 15.07
N THR A 283 -13.12 -20.57 16.15
CA THR A 283 -14.11 -20.99 17.14
C THR A 283 -15.30 -20.05 17.10
N SER A 284 -16.51 -20.59 16.89
CA SER A 284 -17.75 -19.81 16.92
C SER A 284 -18.25 -19.67 18.36
N THR A 285 -18.31 -18.46 18.87
CA THR A 285 -18.84 -18.17 20.21
C THR A 285 -19.98 -17.16 20.10
N GLY A 286 -21.23 -17.65 20.15
CA GLY A 286 -22.41 -16.78 20.00
C GLY A 286 -22.53 -16.19 18.60
N SER A 287 -22.54 -14.86 18.50
CA SER A 287 -22.74 -14.10 17.25
C SER A 287 -21.45 -13.75 16.51
N MET A 288 -20.28 -14.15 17.00
CA MET A 288 -18.97 -13.87 16.40
C MET A 288 -18.11 -15.12 16.35
N THR A 289 -17.18 -15.14 15.40
CA THR A 289 -16.18 -16.18 15.26
C THR A 289 -14.81 -15.60 15.58
N THR A 290 -13.99 -16.35 16.31
CA THR A 290 -12.67 -15.88 16.76
C THR A 290 -11.60 -16.91 16.41
N ALA A 291 -10.45 -16.44 15.94
CA ALA A 291 -9.24 -17.23 15.77
C ALA A 291 -8.10 -16.66 16.61
N THR A 292 -7.33 -17.53 17.25
CA THR A 292 -6.10 -17.17 17.97
C THR A 292 -4.93 -17.86 17.30
N ILE A 293 -3.96 -17.07 16.86
CA ILE A 293 -2.81 -17.52 16.09
C ILE A 293 -1.55 -17.27 16.90
N ASP A 294 -0.90 -18.35 17.35
CA ASP A 294 0.39 -18.30 18.02
C ASP A 294 1.51 -18.09 16.99
N VAL A 295 2.26 -17.00 17.12
CA VAL A 295 3.42 -16.73 16.24
C VAL A 295 4.70 -17.31 16.84
N ASN A 296 5.66 -17.62 15.98
CA ASN A 296 6.98 -18.04 16.41
C ASN A 296 7.72 -16.83 17.01
N PHE A 297 7.66 -16.72 18.33
CA PHE A 297 8.25 -15.64 19.10
C PHE A 297 9.68 -15.28 18.65
N LEU A 298 10.53 -16.26 18.31
CA LEU A 298 11.91 -16.02 17.89
C LEU A 298 12.00 -15.18 16.60
N LYS A 299 11.02 -15.31 15.70
CA LYS A 299 10.96 -14.55 14.44
C LYS A 299 10.40 -13.14 14.62
N PHE A 300 9.68 -12.88 15.71
CA PHE A 300 8.99 -11.61 15.96
C PHE A 300 9.48 -10.92 17.25
N GLN A 301 10.78 -11.03 17.57
CA GLN A 301 11.40 -10.43 18.78
C GLN A 301 11.64 -8.92 18.72
N LYS A 302 11.74 -8.37 17.51
CA LYS A 302 12.08 -6.96 17.30
C LYS A 302 11.31 -6.49 16.07
N LEU A 303 10.02 -6.34 16.27
CA LEU A 303 9.06 -6.05 15.22
C LEU A 303 8.80 -4.54 15.20
N SER A 304 9.32 -3.86 14.19
CA SER A 304 9.05 -2.43 13.92
C SER A 304 7.94 -2.26 12.88
N PHE A 305 7.67 -3.30 12.10
CA PHE A 305 6.60 -3.32 11.11
C PHE A 305 6.05 -4.74 10.96
N LEU A 306 4.73 -4.86 10.87
CA LEU A 306 4.03 -6.12 10.60
C LEU A 306 3.14 -5.97 9.36
N ALA A 307 3.35 -6.83 8.37
CA ALA A 307 2.36 -7.07 7.33
C ALA A 307 1.56 -8.33 7.66
N VAL A 308 0.23 -8.25 7.62
CA VAL A 308 -0.68 -9.38 7.76
C VAL A 308 -1.47 -9.51 6.46
N TYR A 309 -1.18 -10.53 5.68
CA TYR A 309 -1.99 -10.89 4.52
C TYR A 309 -3.00 -11.95 4.93
N ALA A 310 -4.27 -11.66 4.68
CA ALA A 310 -5.40 -12.51 5.02
C ALA A 310 -6.13 -12.91 3.75
N LYS A 311 -6.32 -14.22 3.56
CA LYS A 311 -7.04 -14.78 2.42
C LYS A 311 -8.23 -15.59 2.91
N GLY A 312 -9.42 -15.25 2.42
CA GLY A 312 -10.70 -15.91 2.65
C GLY A 312 -10.93 -17.09 1.71
N ASP A 313 -12.15 -17.60 1.76
CA ASP A 313 -12.59 -18.69 0.90
C ASP A 313 -13.16 -18.13 -0.40
N GLU A 314 -12.53 -18.46 -1.53
CA GLU A 314 -12.98 -18.00 -2.87
C GLU A 314 -14.33 -18.62 -3.27
N ASP A 315 -14.67 -19.79 -2.73
CA ASP A 315 -15.89 -20.51 -3.05
C ASP A 315 -17.10 -20.04 -2.22
N SER A 316 -16.88 -19.24 -1.17
CA SER A 316 -17.96 -18.78 -0.29
C SER A 316 -18.86 -17.73 -0.95
N GLY A 317 -18.33 -16.99 -1.94
CA GLY A 317 -19.01 -15.86 -2.56
C GLY A 317 -19.25 -14.68 -1.61
N HIS A 318 -18.63 -14.70 -0.43
CA HIS A 318 -18.72 -13.64 0.57
C HIS A 318 -17.40 -12.85 0.63
N PRO A 319 -17.46 -11.51 0.77
CA PRO A 319 -16.25 -10.73 1.02
C PRO A 319 -15.62 -11.16 2.34
N LEU A 320 -14.29 -11.09 2.39
CA LEU A 320 -13.52 -11.31 3.61
C LEU A 320 -13.88 -10.22 4.62
N ASN A 321 -14.16 -10.59 5.86
CA ASN A 321 -14.44 -9.66 6.95
C ASN A 321 -13.53 -9.92 8.14
N ILE A 322 -12.95 -8.85 8.68
CA ILE A 322 -12.26 -8.86 9.96
C ILE A 322 -12.94 -7.79 10.83
N SER A 323 -13.75 -8.24 11.79
CA SER A 323 -14.46 -7.39 12.75
C SER A 323 -13.52 -6.82 13.81
N LYS A 324 -12.46 -7.57 14.15
CA LYS A 324 -11.44 -7.13 15.09
C LYS A 324 -10.11 -7.78 14.81
N LEU A 325 -9.06 -6.98 14.96
CA LEU A 325 -7.66 -7.40 14.95
C LEU A 325 -7.06 -7.04 16.31
N CYS A 326 -6.39 -7.98 16.97
CA CYS A 326 -5.67 -7.71 18.21
C CYS A 326 -4.30 -8.38 18.17
N LEU A 327 -3.29 -7.64 18.61
CA LEU A 327 -1.89 -8.04 18.62
C LEU A 327 -1.47 -8.20 20.08
N ILE A 328 -1.08 -9.41 20.49
CA ILE A 328 -0.69 -9.69 21.87
C ILE A 328 0.82 -9.90 21.94
N GLY A 329 1.45 -9.22 22.87
CA GLY A 329 2.89 -9.34 23.07
C GLY A 329 3.45 -8.37 24.10
N LYS A 330 4.67 -7.89 23.88
CA LYS A 330 5.38 -6.99 24.80
C LYS A 330 6.01 -5.84 24.02
N SER A 331 5.83 -4.60 24.46
CA SER A 331 6.69 -3.48 24.02
C SER A 331 8.04 -3.49 24.73
#